data_AF-A0A538QL51-F1
#
_entry.id   AF-A0A538QL51-F1
#
_cell.length_a   1.000
_cell.length_b   1.000
_cell.length_c   1.000
_cell.angle_alpha   90.00
_cell.angle_beta   90.00
_cell.angle_gamma   90.00
#
_symmetry.space_group_name_H-M   'P 1'
#
loop_
_entity.id
_entity.type
_entity.pdbx_description
1 polymer ?
#
loop_
_entity_poly.entity_id
_entity_poly.type
_entity_poly.pdbx_seq_one_letter_code
_entity_poly.pdbx_strand_id
1 'polypeptide(L)' 'MRIRGMWIGTLALALALGPLAAAVSAQGKDVFIPLLVYRTGPYAPSGIPIANGFVDYFT' A
#
# COMPACT_ATOMS: atom_id res chain seq x y z
N MET A 1 6.19 -9.25 -44.13
CA MET A 1 6.54 -10.25 -43.08
C MET A 1 7.41 -9.70 -41.95
N ARG A 2 8.31 -8.75 -42.20
CA ARG A 2 9.22 -8.16 -41.18
C ARG A 2 8.51 -7.61 -39.93
N ILE A 3 7.38 -6.91 -40.09
CA ILE A 3 6.68 -6.32 -38.94
C ILE A 3 6.08 -7.37 -38.01
N ARG A 4 5.53 -8.46 -38.56
CA ARG A 4 4.96 -9.58 -37.79
C ARG A 4 6.03 -10.32 -37.00
N GLY A 5 7.20 -10.53 -37.61
CA GLY A 5 8.35 -11.11 -36.93
C GLY A 5 8.87 -10.25 -35.78
N MET A 6 8.88 -8.92 -35.97
CA MET A 6 9.21 -7.98 -34.89
C MET A 6 8.21 -8.10 -33.74
N TRP A 7 6.90 -8.06 -34.00
CA TRP A 7 5.87 -8.21 -32.97
C TRP A 7 5.98 -9.51 -32.17
N ILE A 8 6.25 -10.62 -32.85
CA ILE A 8 6.46 -11.92 -32.19
C ILE A 8 7.72 -11.89 -31.33
N GLY A 9 8.80 -11.28 -31.83
CA GLY A 9 10.05 -11.12 -31.09
C GLY A 9 9.88 -10.28 -29.81
N THR A 10 9.16 -9.16 -29.90
CA THR A 10 8.89 -8.31 -28.72
C THR A 10 8.04 -9.03 -27.68
N LEU A 11 7.02 -9.79 -28.12
CA LEU A 11 6.16 -10.55 -27.22
C LEU A 11 6.92 -11.68 -26.52
N ALA A 12 7.77 -12.41 -27.26
CA ALA A 12 8.60 -13.46 -26.70
C ALA A 12 9.60 -12.92 -25.67
N LEU A 13 10.20 -11.76 -25.94
CA LEU A 13 11.12 -11.10 -25.01
C LEU A 13 10.40 -10.65 -23.73
N ALA A 14 9.19 -10.08 -23.85
CA ALA A 14 8.39 -9.66 -22.71
C ALA A 14 7.98 -10.86 -21.82
N LEU A 15 7.65 -12.01 -22.42
CA LEU A 15 7.32 -13.23 -21.68
C LEU A 15 8.54 -13.86 -21.00
N ALA A 16 9.71 -13.79 -21.63
CA ALA A 16 10.95 -14.30 -21.04
C ALA A 16 11.46 -13.45 -19.88
N LEU A 17 11.31 -12.12 -19.98
CA LEU A 17 11.80 -11.17 -18.96
C LEU A 17 10.75 -10.82 -17.89
N GLY A 18 9.46 -11.06 -18.16
CA GLY A 18 8.37 -10.78 -17.20
C GLY A 18 8.56 -11.44 -15.82
N PRO A 19 8.97 -12.72 -15.73
CA PRO A 19 9.24 -13.39 -14.45
C PRO A 19 10.50 -12.89 -13.73
N LEU A 20 11.42 -12.23 -14.44
CA LEU A 20 12.64 -11.61 -13.89
C LEU A 20 12.38 -10.18 -13.40
N ALA A 21 11.22 -9.60 -13.71
CA ALA A 21 10.82 -8.33 -13.14
C ALA A 21 10.69 -8.50 -11.61
N ALA A 22 11.24 -7.55 -10.86
CA ALA A 22 11.15 -7.57 -9.41
C ALA A 22 9.69 -7.75 -8.98
N ALA A 23 9.44 -8.71 -8.08
CA ALA A 23 8.12 -8.91 -7.51
C ALA A 23 7.69 -7.59 -6.84
N VAL A 24 6.74 -6.89 -7.46
CA VAL A 24 6.08 -5.77 -6.80
C VAL A 24 5.28 -6.39 -5.67
N SER A 25 5.78 -6.25 -4.45
CA SER A 25 5.02 -6.60 -3.27
C SER A 25 3.72 -5.81 -3.33
N ALA A 26 2.59 -6.51 -3.39
CA ALA A 26 1.30 -5.87 -3.12
C ALA A 26 1.38 -5.34 -1.69
N GLN A 27 1.70 -4.06 -1.53
CA GLN A 27 1.53 -3.41 -0.24
C GLN A 27 0.05 -3.55 0.11
N GLY A 28 -0.24 -3.97 1.34
CA GLY A 28 -1.60 -3.98 1.83
C GLY A 28 -2.25 -2.64 1.49
N LYS A 29 -3.52 -2.64 1.07
CA LYS A 29 -4.27 -1.40 0.79
C LYS A 29 -4.64 -0.68 2.10
N ASP A 30 -3.77 -0.79 3.09
CA ASP A 30 -3.97 -0.28 4.42
C ASP A 30 -3.56 1.19 4.40
N VAL A 31 -4.47 2.04 4.84
CA VAL A 31 -4.20 3.46 5.00
C VAL A 31 -3.65 3.67 6.40
N PHE A 32 -2.36 3.97 6.51
CA PHE A 32 -1.77 4.32 7.80
C PHE A 32 -2.18 5.75 8.19
N ILE A 33 -2.93 5.88 9.29
CA ILE A 33 -3.37 7.17 9.83
C ILE A 33 -2.66 7.40 11.18
N PRO A 34 -1.66 8.31 11.25
CA PRO A 34 -0.99 8.61 12.50
C PRO A 34 -1.91 9.42 13.41
N LEU A 35 -2.13 8.94 14.64
CA LEU A 35 -2.97 9.62 15.62
C LEU A 35 -2.11 10.23 16.73
N LEU A 36 -2.15 11.56 16.85
CA LEU A 36 -1.49 12.27 17.95
C LEU A 36 -2.41 12.23 19.17
N VAL A 37 -2.03 11.45 20.18
CA VAL A 37 -2.84 11.23 21.37
C VAL A 37 -2.16 11.78 22.62
N TYR A 38 -2.96 12.38 23.51
CA TYR A 38 -2.53 12.79 24.84
C TYR A 38 -3.31 12.00 25.88
N ARG A 39 -2.69 10.92 26.39
CA ARG A 39 -3.31 10.02 27.39
C ARG A 39 -2.87 10.31 28.82
N THR A 40 -2.03 11.32 29.03
CA THR A 40 -1.46 11.68 30.33
C THR A 40 -1.61 13.17 30.62
N GLY A 41 -1.57 13.54 31.90
CA GLY A 41 -1.70 14.93 32.37
C GLY A 41 -3.15 15.38 32.61
N PRO A 42 -3.36 16.65 32.97
CA PRO A 42 -4.69 17.17 33.36
C PRO A 42 -5.76 17.05 32.28
N TYR A 43 -5.36 17.02 31.00
CA TYR A 43 -6.26 16.90 29.85
C TYR A 43 -6.52 15.45 29.41
N ALA A 44 -5.91 14.45 30.04
CA ALA A 44 -6.16 13.04 29.72
C ALA A 44 -7.65 12.63 29.74
N PRO A 45 -8.50 13.13 30.67
CA PRO A 45 -9.92 12.77 30.69
C PRO A 45 -10.67 13.14 29.41
N SER A 46 -10.26 14.18 28.68
CA SER A 46 -10.85 14.52 27.37
C SER A 46 -10.18 13.81 26.19
N GLY A 47 -8.87 13.55 26.27
CA GLY A 47 -8.10 12.95 25.18
C GLY A 47 -8.31 11.44 25.00
N ILE A 48 -8.44 10.70 26.10
CA ILE A 48 -8.64 9.24 26.07
C ILE A 48 -9.90 8.83 25.28
N PRO A 49 -11.10 9.41 25.50
CA PRO A 49 -12.29 9.01 24.74
C PRO A 49 -12.19 9.38 23.26
N ILE A 50 -11.56 10.51 22.91
CA ILE A 50 -11.33 10.91 21.51
C ILE A 50 -10.43 9.89 20.82
N ALA A 51 -9.32 9.51 21.46
CA ALA A 51 -8.37 8.55 20.91
C ALA A 51 -9.01 7.17 20.70
N ASN A 52 -9.79 6.69 21.66
CA ASN A 52 -10.48 5.41 21.54
C ASN A 52 -11.53 5.46 20.42
N GLY A 53 -12.36 6.50 20.37
CA GLY A 53 -13.36 6.64 19.31
C GLY A 53 -12.77 6.73 17.89
N PHE A 54 -11.60 7.37 17.74
CA PHE A 54 -10.92 7.42 16.45
C PHE A 54 -10.37 6.05 16.05
N VAL A 55 -9.78 5.30 16.97
CA VAL A 55 -9.35 3.92 16.72
C VAL A 55 -10.54 3.06 16.33
N ASP A 56 -11.64 3.11 17.11
CA ASP A 56 -12.85 2.32 16.84
C ASP A 56 -13.51 2.64 15.48
N TYR A 57 -13.29 3.85 14.95
CA TYR A 57 -13.84 4.26 13.66
C TYR A 57 -13.00 3.79 12.45
N PHE A 58 -11.67 3.75 12.60
CA PHE A 58 -10.75 3.43 11.49
C PHE A 58 -10.24 1.99 11.50
N THR A 59 -10.50 1.22 12.55
CA THR A 59 -10.21 -0.22 12.64
C THR A 59 -11.36 -1.02 12.07
#